data_AF-A0A2E3AAE9-F1
#
_entry.id   AF-A0A2E3AAE9-F1
#
_cell.length_a   1.000
_cell.length_b   1.000
_cell.length_c   1.000
_cell.angle_alpha   90.00
_cell.angle_beta   90.00
_cell.angle_gamma   90.00
#
_symmetry.space_group_name_H-M   'P 1'
#
loop_
_entity.id
_entity.type
_entity.pdbx_description
1 polymer ?
#
loop_
_entity_poly.entity_id
_entity_poly.type
_entity_poly.pdbx_seq_one_letter_code
_entity_poly.pdbx_strand_id
1 'polypeptide(L)'
;MADKDSKERAQLNWFLRLITLGDRFSYQDFFDRLKKGFVEFLIVFFGVLVSFSVEQQGENFDDREKNVDNLMNLRDELKSMQSYTQEYIGDNEWVTELYRQQYNRWEQDNDSIFIFYEEDQEFHFPLMAYYTNRDPFNPPRVVYDAIKLDGTFRFLGSEIGRLVNDNYDGTFLKYLMINTDKEEKTSIEQFTHRLAHQWVFDLNKIDVEDNDFWIENRRYIQQDRFVKYNLYKRLELWTQINEQLNTYNDLLTKNIRVLDSVINKKEDEWTIIWWWGEKPSWLQASPKSEPEELQVQEQLVDQ
;
A
#
# COMPACT_ATOMS: atom_id res chain seq x y z
N MET A 1 -1.63 27.57 -30.38
CA MET A 1 -1.64 26.10 -30.17
C MET A 1 -0.21 25.59 -30.35
N ALA A 2 0.63 25.69 -29.32
CA ALA A 2 2.02 25.18 -29.37
C ALA A 2 2.61 24.87 -27.98
N ASP A 3 1.77 24.85 -26.93
CA ASP A 3 2.24 24.80 -25.53
C ASP A 3 1.71 23.58 -24.74
N LYS A 4 0.93 22.71 -25.40
CA LYS A 4 0.43 21.46 -24.82
C LYS A 4 1.34 20.26 -25.14
N ASP A 5 1.87 20.20 -26.36
CA ASP A 5 2.75 19.10 -26.82
C ASP A 5 4.14 19.09 -26.17
N SER A 6 4.65 20.24 -25.70
CA SER A 6 5.97 20.33 -25.07
C SER A 6 5.97 19.77 -23.63
N LYS A 7 4.86 19.95 -22.89
CA LYS A 7 4.69 19.42 -21.54
C LYS A 7 4.47 17.90 -21.53
N GLU A 8 3.74 17.36 -22.50
CA GLU A 8 3.57 15.90 -22.63
C GLU A 8 4.90 15.21 -23.00
N ARG A 9 5.71 15.80 -23.89
CA ARG A 9 7.03 15.26 -24.23
C ARG A 9 8.03 15.34 -23.06
N ALA A 10 7.93 16.33 -22.19
CA ALA A 10 8.73 16.41 -20.96
C ALA A 10 8.29 15.38 -19.90
N GLN A 11 6.98 15.11 -19.80
CA GLN A 11 6.43 14.04 -18.94
C GLN A 11 6.72 12.63 -19.49
N LEU A 12 6.90 12.47 -20.80
CA LEU A 12 7.36 11.21 -21.40
C LEU A 12 8.87 11.01 -21.21
N ASN A 13 9.67 12.08 -21.16
CA ASN A 13 11.13 12.01 -21.04
C ASN A 13 11.65 11.63 -19.63
N TRP A 14 10.97 12.03 -18.54
CA TRP A 14 11.34 11.55 -17.20
C TRP A 14 10.94 10.08 -17.00
N PHE A 15 9.81 9.67 -17.58
CA PHE A 15 9.37 8.29 -17.55
C PHE A 15 10.35 7.40 -18.34
N LEU A 16 10.76 7.79 -19.55
CA LEU A 16 11.77 7.08 -20.36
C LEU A 16 13.15 7.00 -19.69
N ARG A 17 13.54 7.99 -18.87
CA ARG A 17 14.75 7.91 -18.01
C ARG A 17 14.57 7.00 -16.80
N LEU A 18 13.33 6.75 -16.36
CA LEU A 18 12.98 5.77 -15.34
C LEU A 18 13.03 4.33 -15.90
N ILE A 19 12.66 4.11 -17.17
CA ILE A 19 12.67 2.77 -17.81
C ILE A 19 14.08 2.31 -18.22
N THR A 20 15.08 3.20 -18.23
CA THR A 20 16.49 2.82 -18.42
C THR A 20 17.18 2.31 -17.13
N LEU A 21 16.42 2.04 -16.07
CA LEU A 21 16.92 1.64 -14.74
C LEU A 21 17.34 0.16 -14.61
N GLY A 22 17.58 -0.54 -15.73
CA GLY A 22 18.33 -1.81 -15.69
C GLY A 22 19.79 -1.63 -15.22
N ASP A 23 20.29 -0.39 -15.13
CA ASP A 23 21.69 -0.08 -14.79
C ASP A 23 21.86 1.04 -13.73
N ARG A 24 20.77 1.53 -13.12
CA ARG A 24 20.83 2.59 -12.08
C ARG A 24 19.87 2.43 -10.89
N PHE A 25 19.12 1.33 -10.79
CA PHE A 25 18.39 1.04 -9.55
C PHE A 25 19.38 0.48 -8.54
N SER A 26 19.91 1.36 -7.68
CA SER A 26 20.76 0.97 -6.57
C SER A 26 19.89 0.43 -5.45
N TYR A 27 20.00 -0.87 -5.17
CA TYR A 27 19.40 -1.49 -3.99
C TYR A 27 19.80 -0.78 -2.70
N GLN A 28 21.03 -0.25 -2.65
CA GLN A 28 21.51 0.56 -1.53
C GLN A 28 20.71 1.86 -1.41
N ASP A 29 20.41 2.55 -2.51
CA ASP A 29 19.65 3.80 -2.48
C ASP A 29 18.19 3.58 -2.03
N PHE A 30 17.59 2.45 -2.39
CA PHE A 30 16.26 2.06 -1.94
C PHE A 30 16.23 1.79 -0.43
N PHE A 31 17.17 0.97 0.06
CA PHE A 31 17.32 0.68 1.49
C PHE A 31 17.70 1.91 2.32
N ASP A 32 18.56 2.79 1.78
CA ASP A 32 19.00 4.00 2.48
C ASP A 32 17.88 5.03 2.60
N ARG A 33 17.02 5.17 1.58
CA ARG A 33 15.82 6.00 1.65
C ARG A 33 14.81 5.45 2.67
N LEU A 34 14.61 4.14 2.69
CA LEU A 34 13.74 3.46 3.65
C LEU A 34 14.27 3.63 5.09
N LYS A 35 15.56 3.39 5.32
CA LYS A 35 16.21 3.57 6.63
C LYS A 35 16.15 5.02 7.08
N LYS A 36 16.43 5.98 6.19
CA LYS A 36 16.43 7.40 6.53
C LYS A 36 15.04 7.91 6.93
N GLY A 37 14.01 7.58 6.14
CA GLY A 37 12.62 7.92 6.49
C GLY A 37 12.18 7.28 7.82
N PHE A 38 12.67 6.08 8.10
CA PHE A 38 12.40 5.34 9.34
C PHE A 38 13.14 5.88 10.59
N VAL A 39 14.40 6.31 10.46
CA VAL A 39 15.15 6.92 11.57
C VAL A 39 14.61 8.30 11.90
N GLU A 40 14.29 9.11 10.88
CA GLU A 40 13.60 10.38 11.06
C GLU A 40 12.20 10.16 11.68
N PHE A 41 11.54 9.04 11.39
CA PHE A 41 10.30 8.62 12.05
C PHE A 41 10.50 8.32 13.54
N LEU A 42 11.49 7.52 13.95
CA LEU A 42 11.71 7.20 15.37
C LEU A 42 12.06 8.44 16.20
N ILE A 43 12.87 9.35 15.65
CA ILE A 43 13.28 10.58 16.36
C ILE A 43 12.08 11.51 16.59
N VAL A 44 11.20 11.64 15.59
CA VAL A 44 9.99 12.46 15.70
C VAL A 44 8.96 11.78 16.60
N PHE A 45 8.76 10.46 16.45
CA PHE A 45 7.88 9.63 17.30
C PHE A 45 8.22 9.75 18.79
N PHE A 46 9.50 9.67 19.18
CA PHE A 46 9.88 9.87 20.58
C PHE A 46 9.70 11.33 21.06
N GLY A 47 9.91 12.32 20.20
CA GLY A 47 9.75 13.74 20.55
C GLY A 47 8.29 14.18 20.73
N VAL A 48 7.38 13.61 19.96
CA VAL A 48 5.96 13.98 19.96
C VAL A 48 5.16 13.14 20.95
N LEU A 49 5.54 11.88 21.22
CA LEU A 49 4.91 11.06 22.26
C LEU A 49 5.08 11.66 23.67
N VAL A 50 6.21 12.36 23.89
CA VAL A 50 6.44 13.19 25.10
C VAL A 50 5.55 14.45 25.08
N SER A 51 5.29 15.03 23.92
CA SER A 51 4.48 16.26 23.77
C SER A 51 2.97 16.02 23.89
N PHE A 52 2.43 14.94 23.30
CA PHE A 52 1.01 14.57 23.43
C PHE A 52 0.61 14.19 24.86
N SER A 53 1.54 13.70 25.67
CA SER A 53 1.29 13.47 27.10
C SER A 53 0.99 14.77 27.86
N VAL A 54 1.33 15.93 27.29
CA VAL A 54 1.15 17.25 27.91
C VAL A 54 -0.04 18.00 27.33
N GLU A 55 -0.47 17.70 26.10
CA GLU A 55 -1.45 18.48 25.33
C GLU A 55 -2.91 18.00 25.49
N GLN A 56 -3.13 16.86 26.18
CA GLN A 56 -4.43 16.21 26.34
C GLN A 56 -5.30 16.83 27.46
N GLN A 57 -5.54 18.15 27.41
CA GLN A 57 -6.39 18.85 28.39
C GLN A 57 -7.63 19.57 27.82
N GLY A 58 -8.10 19.31 26.58
CA GLY A 58 -9.27 20.08 26.12
C GLY A 58 -10.04 19.77 24.83
N GLU A 59 -10.06 18.55 24.29
CA GLU A 59 -10.95 18.21 23.14
C GLU A 59 -11.98 17.11 23.46
N ASN A 60 -13.16 17.25 22.83
CA ASN A 60 -14.42 16.55 23.15
C ASN A 60 -14.33 15.01 23.00
N PHE A 61 -15.04 14.29 23.87
CA PHE A 61 -15.09 12.83 23.91
C PHE A 61 -15.50 12.16 22.58
N ASP A 62 -16.45 12.74 21.83
CA ASP A 62 -16.94 12.22 20.53
C ASP A 62 -15.84 12.14 19.46
N ASP A 63 -14.85 13.04 19.51
CA ASP A 63 -13.73 13.06 18.56
C ASP A 63 -12.66 12.03 18.93
N ARG A 64 -12.61 11.59 20.20
CA ARG A 64 -11.71 10.52 20.66
C ARG A 64 -12.17 9.14 20.19
N GLU A 65 -13.45 8.81 20.33
CA GLU A 65 -13.99 7.50 19.95
C GLU A 65 -13.82 7.25 18.43
N LYS A 66 -14.19 8.25 17.61
CA LYS A 66 -14.00 8.21 16.14
C LYS A 66 -12.53 8.08 15.72
N ASN A 67 -11.61 8.65 16.49
CA ASN A 67 -10.17 8.54 16.21
C ASN A 67 -9.65 7.12 16.49
N VAL A 68 -10.09 6.50 17.59
CA VAL A 68 -9.72 5.10 17.92
C VAL A 68 -10.28 4.13 16.88
N ASP A 69 -11.53 4.28 16.47
CA ASP A 69 -12.15 3.45 15.43
C ASP A 69 -11.40 3.56 14.09
N ASN A 70 -11.01 4.77 13.69
CA ASN A 70 -10.23 4.98 12.48
C ASN A 70 -8.85 4.31 12.55
N LEU A 71 -8.19 4.35 13.71
CA LEU A 71 -6.90 3.67 13.92
C LEU A 71 -7.06 2.15 13.86
N MET A 72 -8.12 1.58 14.44
CA MET A 72 -8.44 0.16 14.36
C MET A 72 -8.70 -0.29 12.92
N ASN A 73 -9.54 0.46 12.19
CA ASN A 73 -9.86 0.16 10.80
C ASN A 73 -8.61 0.23 9.90
N LEU A 74 -7.74 1.22 10.10
CA LEU A 74 -6.45 1.31 9.39
C LEU A 74 -5.51 0.15 9.73
N ARG A 75 -5.43 -0.23 11.00
CA ARG A 75 -4.63 -1.39 11.42
C ARG A 75 -5.13 -2.67 10.75
N ASP A 76 -6.45 -2.87 10.70
CA ASP A 76 -7.05 -4.06 10.13
C ASP A 76 -6.89 -4.11 8.60
N GLU A 77 -6.91 -2.95 7.93
CA GLU A 77 -6.52 -2.86 6.53
C GLU A 77 -5.03 -3.15 6.32
N LEU A 78 -4.12 -2.60 7.14
CA LEU A 78 -2.70 -2.92 7.04
C LEU A 78 -2.43 -4.42 7.24
N LYS A 79 -3.16 -5.08 8.16
CA LYS A 79 -3.12 -6.55 8.32
C LYS A 79 -3.60 -7.27 7.06
N SER A 80 -4.67 -6.78 6.45
CA SER A 80 -5.19 -7.33 5.18
C SER A 80 -4.19 -7.15 4.03
N MET A 81 -3.55 -5.98 3.93
CA MET A 81 -2.46 -5.74 2.97
C MET A 81 -1.27 -6.66 3.24
N GLN A 82 -0.95 -6.93 4.50
CA GLN A 82 0.14 -7.83 4.88
C GLN A 82 -0.15 -9.26 4.44
N SER A 83 -1.35 -9.77 4.73
CA SER A 83 -1.77 -11.11 4.28
C SER A 83 -1.71 -11.23 2.75
N TYR A 84 -2.26 -10.25 2.03
CA TYR A 84 -2.17 -10.20 0.56
C TYR A 84 -0.71 -10.18 0.07
N THR A 85 0.16 -9.41 0.73
CA THR A 85 1.59 -9.35 0.37
C THR A 85 2.28 -10.70 0.58
N GLN A 86 1.96 -11.41 1.67
CA GLN A 86 2.55 -12.72 1.95
C GLN A 86 2.11 -13.80 0.97
N GLU A 87 0.82 -13.78 0.59
CA GLU A 87 0.29 -14.66 -0.47
C GLU A 87 1.01 -14.40 -1.80
N TYR A 88 1.10 -13.13 -2.20
CA TYR A 88 1.78 -12.73 -3.43
C TYR A 88 3.29 -13.06 -3.43
N ILE A 89 3.97 -13.00 -2.27
CA ILE A 89 5.36 -13.48 -2.13
C ILE A 89 5.43 -14.96 -2.46
N GLY A 90 4.55 -15.78 -1.88
CA GLY A 90 4.51 -17.22 -2.12
C GLY A 90 4.29 -17.56 -3.61
N ASP A 91 3.32 -16.90 -4.24
CA ASP A 91 3.03 -17.07 -5.66
C ASP A 91 4.23 -16.66 -6.53
N ASN A 92 4.85 -15.52 -6.22
CA ASN A 92 6.03 -15.04 -6.95
C ASN A 92 7.22 -16.00 -6.82
N GLU A 93 7.47 -16.55 -5.63
CA GLU A 93 8.53 -17.55 -5.41
C GLU A 93 8.30 -18.82 -6.23
N TRP A 94 7.08 -19.33 -6.18
CA TRP A 94 6.68 -20.52 -6.92
C TRP A 94 6.81 -20.33 -8.44
N VAL A 95 6.26 -19.25 -8.99
CA VAL A 95 6.36 -18.93 -10.42
C VAL A 95 7.82 -18.74 -10.83
N THR A 96 8.60 -18.00 -10.04
CA THR A 96 10.02 -17.75 -10.32
C THR A 96 10.80 -19.06 -10.38
N GLU A 97 10.55 -19.98 -9.47
CA GLU A 97 11.24 -21.27 -9.43
C GLU A 97 10.87 -22.17 -10.62
N LEU A 98 9.58 -22.27 -10.98
CA LEU A 98 9.15 -23.02 -12.17
C LEU A 98 9.85 -22.55 -13.44
N TYR A 99 9.86 -21.24 -13.68
CA TYR A 99 10.51 -20.67 -14.85
C TYR A 99 12.05 -20.73 -14.77
N ARG A 100 12.62 -20.69 -13.57
CA ARG A 100 14.07 -20.90 -13.37
C ARG A 100 14.47 -22.33 -13.74
N GLN A 101 13.67 -23.32 -13.38
CA GLN A 101 13.88 -24.71 -13.80
C GLN A 101 13.81 -24.84 -15.32
N GLN A 102 12.81 -24.23 -15.96
CA GLN A 102 12.72 -24.19 -17.43
C GLN A 102 13.93 -23.53 -18.07
N TYR A 103 14.42 -22.43 -17.50
CA TYR A 103 15.62 -21.73 -17.98
C TYR A 103 16.88 -22.59 -17.84
N ASN A 104 17.06 -23.27 -16.71
CA ASN A 104 18.22 -24.12 -16.43
C ASN A 104 18.29 -25.34 -17.34
N ARG A 105 17.12 -25.90 -17.69
CA ARG A 105 17.02 -27.07 -18.56
C ARG A 105 17.01 -26.71 -20.06
N TRP A 106 16.98 -25.43 -20.41
CA TRP A 106 16.78 -24.94 -21.78
C TRP A 106 17.70 -25.58 -22.84
N GLU A 107 18.95 -25.88 -22.50
CA GLU A 107 19.95 -26.45 -23.44
C GLU A 107 20.02 -27.99 -23.43
N GLN A 108 19.20 -28.66 -22.62
CA GLN A 108 19.22 -30.11 -22.52
C GLN A 108 18.57 -30.73 -23.76
N ASP A 109 19.17 -31.78 -24.32
CA ASP A 109 18.59 -32.53 -25.43
C ASP A 109 17.53 -33.51 -24.90
N ASN A 110 16.29 -33.01 -24.76
CA ASN A 110 15.13 -33.77 -24.30
C ASN A 110 13.91 -33.32 -25.12
N ASP A 111 13.13 -34.28 -25.62
CA ASP A 111 11.97 -34.00 -26.46
C ASP A 111 10.84 -33.27 -25.72
N SER A 112 10.75 -33.44 -24.40
CA SER A 112 9.72 -32.82 -23.55
C SER A 112 10.26 -31.66 -22.72
N ILE A 113 11.35 -31.00 -23.17
CA ILE A 113 12.06 -29.98 -22.38
C ILE A 113 11.26 -28.71 -22.06
N PHE A 114 10.11 -28.51 -22.69
CA PHE A 114 9.19 -27.40 -22.42
C PHE A 114 7.92 -27.84 -21.67
N ILE A 115 7.77 -29.14 -21.46
CA ILE A 115 6.60 -29.75 -20.83
C ILE A 115 6.89 -29.96 -19.35
N PHE A 116 5.97 -29.52 -18.51
CA PHE A 116 5.97 -29.75 -17.07
C PHE A 116 4.89 -30.76 -16.71
N TYR A 117 5.07 -31.39 -15.55
CA TYR A 117 4.08 -32.26 -14.95
C TYR A 117 3.59 -31.58 -13.68
N GLU A 118 2.29 -31.34 -13.58
CA GLU A 118 1.64 -30.93 -12.34
C GLU A 118 1.27 -32.18 -11.55
N GLU A 119 1.92 -32.40 -10.41
CA GLU A 119 1.71 -33.62 -9.61
C GLU A 119 0.29 -33.67 -9.04
N ASP A 120 -0.23 -32.53 -8.57
CA ASP A 120 -1.52 -32.46 -7.88
C ASP A 120 -2.71 -32.69 -8.80
N GLN A 121 -2.56 -32.38 -10.09
CA GLN A 121 -3.61 -32.49 -11.09
C GLN A 121 -3.36 -33.60 -12.12
N GLU A 122 -2.26 -34.34 -11.97
CA GLU A 122 -1.84 -35.45 -12.83
C GLU A 122 -1.85 -35.11 -14.34
N PHE A 123 -1.43 -33.90 -14.73
CA PHE A 123 -1.43 -33.48 -16.14
C PHE A 123 -0.12 -32.83 -16.59
N HIS A 124 0.11 -32.93 -17.90
CA HIS A 124 1.26 -32.33 -18.56
C HIS A 124 0.86 -31.03 -19.26
N PHE A 125 1.68 -29.99 -19.09
CA PHE A 125 1.41 -28.69 -19.70
C PHE A 125 2.69 -28.00 -20.19
N PRO A 126 2.59 -27.11 -21.20
CA PRO A 126 3.73 -26.34 -21.63
C PRO A 126 3.85 -25.08 -20.76
N LEU A 127 4.88 -24.97 -19.92
CA LEU A 127 5.02 -23.81 -19.01
C LEU A 127 5.08 -22.48 -19.77
N MET A 128 5.69 -22.48 -20.95
CA MET A 128 5.80 -21.29 -21.78
C MET A 128 4.47 -20.85 -22.42
N ALA A 129 3.42 -21.69 -22.41
CA ALA A 129 2.05 -21.30 -22.78
C ALA A 129 1.52 -20.20 -21.85
N TYR A 130 1.84 -20.30 -20.57
CA TYR A 130 1.43 -19.36 -19.52
C TYR A 130 2.37 -18.16 -19.40
N TYR A 131 3.35 -18.02 -20.29
CA TYR A 131 4.30 -16.91 -20.24
C TYR A 131 3.62 -15.56 -20.47
N THR A 132 2.40 -15.49 -21.01
CA THR A 132 1.68 -14.22 -21.13
C THR A 132 0.85 -13.87 -19.89
N ASN A 133 0.79 -14.75 -18.89
CA ASN A 133 0.09 -14.48 -17.64
C ASN A 133 0.77 -13.33 -16.89
N ARG A 134 -0.06 -12.51 -16.26
CA ARG A 134 0.33 -11.30 -15.56
C ARG A 134 -0.62 -11.08 -14.40
N ASP A 135 -0.05 -10.82 -13.23
CA ASP A 135 -0.80 -10.53 -12.02
C ASP A 135 -0.18 -9.31 -11.32
N PRO A 136 -0.61 -8.08 -11.66
CA PRO A 136 -0.06 -6.88 -11.05
C PRO A 136 -0.39 -6.80 -9.56
N PHE A 137 0.62 -6.52 -8.73
CA PHE A 137 0.45 -6.38 -7.29
C PHE A 137 -0.49 -5.22 -6.95
N ASN A 138 -1.61 -5.51 -6.29
CA ASN A 138 -2.64 -4.52 -5.97
C ASN A 138 -3.33 -4.79 -4.61
N PRO A 139 -2.68 -4.45 -3.49
CA PRO A 139 -3.24 -4.67 -2.16
C PRO A 139 -4.46 -3.78 -1.88
N PRO A 140 -5.36 -4.18 -0.97
CA PRO A 140 -6.58 -3.43 -0.61
C PRO A 140 -6.27 -2.06 0.04
N ARG A 141 -7.10 -1.05 -0.25
CA ARG A 141 -6.94 0.35 0.24
C ARG A 141 -8.27 1.09 0.51
N VAL A 142 -9.35 0.33 0.68
CA VAL A 142 -10.71 0.86 0.78
C VAL A 142 -10.88 1.78 2.00
N VAL A 143 -10.33 1.39 3.15
CA VAL A 143 -10.40 2.17 4.39
C VAL A 143 -9.59 3.46 4.24
N TYR A 144 -8.35 3.37 3.78
CA TYR A 144 -7.52 4.55 3.53
C TYR A 144 -8.20 5.56 2.59
N ASP A 145 -8.74 5.10 1.47
CA ASP A 145 -9.42 5.96 0.51
C ASP A 145 -10.67 6.60 1.13
N ALA A 146 -11.44 5.85 1.93
CA ALA A 146 -12.63 6.35 2.61
C ALA A 146 -12.28 7.47 3.62
N ILE A 147 -11.31 7.25 4.51
CA ILE A 147 -10.94 8.24 5.54
C ILE A 147 -10.25 9.49 4.96
N LYS A 148 -9.64 9.35 3.78
CA LYS A 148 -9.05 10.47 3.04
C LYS A 148 -10.14 11.30 2.37
N LEU A 149 -11.17 10.65 1.82
CA LEU A 149 -12.31 11.30 1.17
C LEU A 149 -13.24 11.99 2.16
N ASP A 150 -13.51 11.39 3.32
CA ASP A 150 -14.40 11.96 4.34
C ASP A 150 -13.73 13.04 5.21
N GLY A 151 -12.42 13.25 5.02
CA GLY A 151 -11.62 14.26 5.71
C GLY A 151 -11.27 13.90 7.16
N THR A 152 -11.56 12.69 7.62
CA THR A 152 -11.24 12.21 8.97
C THR A 152 -9.76 11.89 9.15
N PHE A 153 -9.01 11.76 8.04
CA PHE A 153 -7.56 11.63 8.03
C PHE A 153 -6.84 12.69 8.88
N ARG A 154 -7.39 13.92 8.96
CA ARG A 154 -6.81 15.01 9.77
C ARG A 154 -6.79 14.72 11.27
N PHE A 155 -7.65 13.80 11.74
CA PHE A 155 -7.78 13.46 13.16
C PHE A 155 -6.75 12.41 13.62
N LEU A 156 -6.03 11.77 12.69
CA LEU A 156 -4.98 10.80 13.01
C LEU A 156 -3.75 11.44 13.66
N GLY A 157 -3.62 12.76 13.59
CA GLY A 157 -2.40 13.48 13.96
C GLY A 157 -1.34 13.40 12.85
N SER A 158 -0.36 14.32 12.91
CA SER A 158 0.66 14.48 11.85
C SER A 158 1.54 13.24 11.64
N GLU A 159 1.75 12.44 12.68
CA GLU A 159 2.66 11.29 12.65
C GLU A 159 2.02 10.04 12.04
N ILE A 160 0.83 9.67 12.51
CA ILE A 160 0.06 8.57 11.93
C ILE A 160 -0.35 8.93 10.50
N GLY A 161 -0.70 10.20 10.25
CA GLY A 161 -0.93 10.67 8.89
C GLY A 161 0.28 10.43 7.98
N ARG A 162 1.51 10.68 8.43
CA ARG A 162 2.72 10.40 7.62
C ARG A 162 2.94 8.91 7.42
N LEU A 163 2.80 8.10 8.47
CA LEU A 163 2.92 6.63 8.39
C LEU A 163 1.93 6.06 7.39
N VAL A 164 0.65 6.46 7.47
CA VAL A 164 -0.38 6.00 6.55
C VAL A 164 -0.07 6.48 5.13
N ASN A 165 0.31 7.75 4.94
CA ASN A 165 0.70 8.23 3.61
C ASN A 165 1.85 7.40 3.01
N ASP A 166 2.90 7.10 3.77
CA ASP A 166 4.05 6.31 3.29
C ASP A 166 3.68 4.85 2.92
N ASN A 167 2.68 4.25 3.57
CA ASN A 167 2.22 2.89 3.25
C ASN A 167 1.34 2.83 2.00
N TYR A 168 0.52 3.84 1.76
CA TYR A 168 -0.55 3.81 0.76
C TYR A 168 -0.26 4.65 -0.49
N ASP A 169 0.32 5.84 -0.29
CA ASP A 169 0.69 6.81 -1.32
C ASP A 169 2.21 6.95 -1.49
N GLY A 170 2.99 6.25 -0.67
CA GLY A 170 4.45 6.26 -0.70
C GLY A 170 5.04 5.71 -1.99
N THR A 171 6.30 6.08 -2.23
CA THR A 171 7.04 5.65 -3.42
C THR A 171 7.22 4.14 -3.48
N PHE A 172 7.29 3.48 -2.31
CA PHE A 172 7.51 2.04 -2.20
C PHE A 172 6.41 1.22 -2.88
N LEU A 173 5.17 1.39 -2.42
CA LEU A 173 4.02 0.68 -2.97
C LEU A 173 3.81 1.02 -4.45
N LYS A 174 4.05 2.28 -4.82
CA LYS A 174 4.01 2.71 -6.22
C LYS A 174 5.02 1.97 -7.10
N TYR A 175 6.25 1.76 -6.63
CA TYR A 175 7.26 1.03 -7.40
C TYR A 175 6.89 -0.46 -7.53
N LEU A 176 6.41 -1.10 -6.47
CA LEU A 176 5.92 -2.48 -6.53
C LEU A 176 4.82 -2.65 -7.58
N MET A 177 3.83 -1.76 -7.58
CA MET A 177 2.75 -1.78 -8.59
C MET A 177 3.30 -1.57 -10.00
N ILE A 178 4.21 -0.61 -10.21
CA ILE A 178 4.77 -0.33 -11.55
C ILE A 178 5.59 -1.50 -12.07
N ASN A 179 6.40 -2.14 -11.22
CA ASN A 179 7.26 -3.24 -11.62
C ASN A 179 6.46 -4.50 -11.99
N THR A 180 5.44 -4.82 -11.19
CA THR A 180 4.52 -5.95 -11.43
C THR A 180 3.51 -5.67 -12.55
N ASP A 181 3.25 -4.39 -12.85
CA ASP A 181 2.42 -3.99 -13.97
C ASP A 181 3.28 -3.77 -15.24
N LYS A 182 3.87 -2.59 -15.38
CA LYS A 182 4.43 -2.10 -16.64
C LYS A 182 5.68 -2.85 -17.09
N GLU A 183 6.60 -3.15 -16.17
CA GLU A 183 7.86 -3.80 -16.53
C GLU A 183 7.62 -5.25 -16.95
N GLU A 184 6.78 -5.98 -16.21
CA GLU A 184 6.38 -7.34 -16.59
C GLU A 184 5.68 -7.37 -17.96
N LYS A 185 4.81 -6.40 -18.23
CA LYS A 185 4.13 -6.26 -19.53
C LYS A 185 5.12 -6.16 -20.69
N THR A 186 6.25 -5.49 -20.50
CA THR A 186 7.28 -5.34 -21.53
C THR A 186 7.85 -6.70 -21.94
N SER A 187 8.11 -7.59 -20.97
CA SER A 187 8.58 -8.95 -21.26
C SER A 187 7.54 -9.77 -22.04
N ILE A 188 6.26 -9.64 -21.67
CA ILE A 188 5.14 -10.32 -22.34
C ILE A 188 4.96 -9.83 -23.78
N GLU A 189 5.00 -8.50 -23.99
CA GLU A 189 4.88 -7.89 -25.31
C GLU A 189 6.04 -8.30 -26.22
N GLN A 190 7.27 -8.36 -25.69
CA GLN A 190 8.45 -8.84 -26.42
C GLN A 190 8.32 -10.30 -26.86
N PHE A 191 7.85 -11.18 -25.97
CA PHE A 191 7.59 -12.57 -26.33
C PHE A 191 6.49 -12.70 -27.39
N THR A 192 5.36 -12.03 -27.18
CA THR A 192 4.24 -12.00 -28.14
C THR A 192 4.68 -11.47 -29.50
N HIS A 193 5.50 -10.42 -29.52
CA HIS A 193 6.07 -9.88 -30.74
C HIS A 193 6.96 -10.90 -31.45
N ARG A 194 7.77 -11.68 -30.72
CA ARG A 194 8.60 -12.74 -31.29
C ARG A 194 7.76 -13.82 -31.95
N LEU A 195 6.65 -14.23 -31.33
CA LEU A 195 5.70 -15.16 -31.92
C LEU A 195 5.15 -14.59 -33.25
N ALA A 196 4.63 -13.37 -33.21
CA ALA A 196 3.91 -12.76 -34.34
C ALA A 196 4.80 -12.38 -35.54
N HIS A 197 6.08 -12.08 -35.31
CA HIS A 197 6.96 -11.52 -36.35
C HIS A 197 8.12 -12.42 -36.75
N GLN A 198 8.37 -13.50 -36.01
CA GLN A 198 9.38 -14.49 -36.40
C GLN A 198 8.76 -15.87 -36.49
N TRP A 199 8.20 -16.39 -35.40
CA TRP A 199 7.77 -17.79 -35.38
C TRP A 199 6.66 -18.06 -36.39
N VAL A 200 5.74 -17.12 -36.61
CA VAL A 200 4.70 -17.23 -37.65
C VAL A 200 5.26 -17.44 -39.06
N PHE A 201 6.47 -16.96 -39.36
CA PHE A 201 7.10 -17.16 -40.67
C PHE A 201 7.99 -18.41 -40.72
N ASP A 202 8.59 -18.78 -39.59
CA ASP A 202 9.56 -19.87 -39.52
C ASP A 202 8.91 -21.24 -39.23
N LEU A 203 7.75 -21.26 -38.58
CA LEU A 203 7.04 -22.47 -38.15
C LEU A 203 5.70 -22.62 -38.89
N ASN A 204 5.28 -23.88 -39.12
CA ASN A 204 4.07 -24.18 -39.90
C ASN A 204 2.76 -23.72 -39.23
N LYS A 205 2.68 -23.86 -37.90
CA LYS A 205 1.53 -23.47 -37.08
C LYS A 205 2.06 -23.00 -35.73
N ILE A 206 1.49 -21.92 -35.20
CA ILE A 206 1.74 -21.47 -33.84
C ILE A 206 0.56 -21.87 -32.97
N ASP A 207 0.82 -22.77 -32.02
CA ASP A 207 -0.15 -23.20 -31.03
C ASP A 207 0.55 -23.40 -29.69
N VAL A 208 0.75 -22.31 -28.96
CA VAL A 208 1.54 -22.32 -27.72
C VAL A 208 0.86 -23.08 -26.58
N GLU A 209 -0.44 -23.37 -26.69
CA GLU A 209 -1.20 -24.14 -25.69
C GLU A 209 -1.08 -25.66 -25.92
N ASP A 210 -0.72 -26.08 -27.13
CA ASP A 210 -0.58 -27.48 -27.50
C ASP A 210 0.80 -28.04 -27.10
N ASN A 211 0.82 -29.16 -26.38
CA ASN A 211 2.05 -29.85 -26.00
C ASN A 211 2.86 -30.30 -27.22
N ASP A 212 2.19 -30.77 -28.28
CA ASP A 212 2.86 -31.29 -29.47
C ASP A 212 3.62 -30.19 -30.22
N PHE A 213 3.09 -28.96 -30.23
CA PHE A 213 3.79 -27.80 -30.79
C PHE A 213 5.17 -27.61 -30.17
N TRP A 214 5.28 -27.70 -28.84
CA TRP A 214 6.56 -27.52 -28.15
C TRP A 214 7.53 -28.68 -28.37
N ILE A 215 7.02 -29.90 -28.46
CA ILE A 215 7.83 -31.11 -28.72
C ILE A 215 8.40 -31.07 -30.14
N GLU A 216 7.55 -30.84 -31.14
CA GLU A 216 7.92 -30.82 -32.56
C GLU A 216 8.90 -29.69 -32.89
N ASN A 217 8.71 -28.51 -32.29
CA ASN A 217 9.48 -27.32 -32.59
C ASN A 217 10.64 -27.06 -31.61
N ARG A 218 10.89 -27.98 -30.66
CA ARG A 218 11.85 -27.76 -29.57
C ARG A 218 13.21 -27.26 -30.04
N ARG A 219 13.76 -27.83 -31.13
CA ARG A 219 15.13 -27.52 -31.58
C ARG A 219 15.23 -26.09 -32.08
N TYR A 220 14.20 -25.63 -32.78
CA TYR A 220 14.09 -24.25 -33.22
C TYR A 220 13.96 -23.30 -32.02
N ILE A 221 13.06 -23.63 -31.07
CA ILE A 221 12.81 -22.81 -29.87
C ILE A 221 14.05 -22.74 -28.96
N GLN A 222 14.77 -23.85 -28.77
CA GLN A 222 16.01 -23.90 -28.00
C GLN A 222 17.10 -23.01 -28.63
N GLN A 223 17.16 -22.96 -29.97
CA GLN A 223 18.08 -22.09 -30.71
C GLN A 223 17.66 -20.62 -30.71
N ASP A 224 16.42 -20.31 -30.32
CA ASP A 224 15.93 -18.94 -30.18
C ASP A 224 16.49 -18.26 -28.93
N ARG A 225 17.69 -17.68 -29.10
CA ARG A 225 18.38 -16.93 -28.05
C ARG A 225 17.59 -15.73 -27.54
N PHE A 226 16.68 -15.17 -28.34
CA PHE A 226 15.87 -14.03 -27.91
C PHE A 226 14.88 -14.46 -26.84
N VAL A 227 14.15 -15.56 -27.04
CA VAL A 227 13.17 -16.06 -26.07
C VAL A 227 13.87 -16.45 -24.76
N LYS A 228 15.02 -17.14 -24.85
CA LYS A 228 15.83 -17.47 -23.67
C LYS A 228 16.29 -16.22 -22.91
N TYR A 229 16.76 -15.20 -23.63
CA TYR A 229 17.20 -13.94 -23.02
C TYR A 229 16.04 -13.17 -22.39
N ASN A 230 14.88 -13.12 -23.05
CA ASN A 230 13.67 -12.50 -22.50
C ASN A 230 13.23 -13.19 -21.20
N LEU A 231 13.26 -14.53 -21.15
CA LEU A 231 13.00 -15.30 -19.93
C LEU A 231 14.01 -14.96 -18.81
N TYR A 232 15.31 -14.88 -19.13
CA TYR A 232 16.33 -14.46 -18.17
C TYR A 232 16.02 -13.07 -17.57
N LYS A 233 15.67 -12.09 -18.40
CA LYS A 233 15.34 -10.74 -17.94
C LYS A 233 14.10 -10.72 -17.05
N ARG A 234 13.10 -11.54 -17.35
CA ARG A 234 11.90 -11.65 -16.51
C ARG A 234 12.19 -12.33 -15.17
N LEU A 235 13.05 -13.34 -15.13
CA LEU A 235 13.51 -13.98 -13.89
C LEU A 235 14.26 -13.00 -12.98
N GLU A 236 15.10 -12.13 -13.55
CA GLU A 236 15.75 -11.04 -12.78
C GLU A 236 14.72 -10.09 -12.19
N LEU A 237 13.72 -9.67 -12.98
CA LEU A 237 12.65 -8.79 -12.52
C LEU A 237 11.85 -9.42 -11.37
N TRP A 238 11.44 -10.69 -11.49
CA TRP A 238 10.71 -11.36 -10.41
C TRP A 238 11.55 -11.52 -9.14
N THR A 239 12.85 -11.82 -9.26
CA THR A 239 13.76 -11.86 -8.10
C THR A 239 13.81 -10.49 -7.40
N GLN A 240 13.88 -9.39 -8.16
CA GLN A 240 13.85 -8.04 -7.60
C GLN A 240 12.50 -7.69 -6.97
N ILE A 241 11.38 -8.13 -7.58
CA ILE A 241 10.04 -7.96 -7.03
C ILE A 241 9.92 -8.69 -5.69
N ASN A 242 10.41 -9.93 -5.58
CA ASN A 242 10.42 -10.68 -4.33
C ASN A 242 11.12 -9.93 -3.19
N GLU A 243 12.31 -9.38 -3.45
CA GLU A 243 13.06 -8.59 -2.46
C GLU A 243 12.27 -7.34 -2.03
N GLN A 244 11.63 -6.66 -2.98
CA GLN A 244 10.77 -5.50 -2.71
C GLN A 244 9.54 -5.92 -1.88
N LEU A 245 8.89 -7.03 -2.18
CA LEU A 245 7.73 -7.52 -1.44
C LEU A 245 8.09 -7.89 0.00
N ASN A 246 9.22 -8.58 0.21
CA ASN A 246 9.71 -8.91 1.55
C ASN A 246 10.00 -7.64 2.36
N THR A 247 10.63 -6.65 1.74
CA THR A 247 10.88 -5.35 2.37
C THR A 247 9.56 -4.61 2.69
N TYR A 248 8.54 -4.73 1.83
CA TYR A 248 7.22 -4.18 2.09
C TYR A 248 6.53 -4.85 3.28
N ASN A 249 6.57 -6.18 3.33
CA ASN A 249 5.99 -6.97 4.42
C ASN A 249 6.65 -6.61 5.76
N ASP A 250 7.96 -6.37 5.79
CA ASP A 250 8.66 -5.86 6.97
C ASP A 250 8.17 -4.47 7.40
N LEU A 251 7.91 -3.58 6.43
CA LEU A 251 7.36 -2.24 6.67
C LEU A 251 5.95 -2.35 7.26
N LEU A 252 5.07 -3.16 6.66
CA LEU A 252 3.72 -3.42 7.16
C LEU A 252 3.74 -3.99 8.58
N THR A 253 4.60 -4.99 8.84
CA THR A 253 4.77 -5.59 10.18
C THR A 253 5.11 -4.54 11.24
N LYS A 254 6.04 -3.64 10.92
CA LYS A 254 6.45 -2.57 11.85
C LYS A 254 5.31 -1.57 12.07
N ASN A 255 4.61 -1.19 11.01
CA ASN A 255 3.54 -0.21 11.06
C ASN A 255 2.30 -0.72 11.82
N ILE A 256 1.96 -2.00 11.65
CA ILE A 256 0.93 -2.67 12.45
C ILE A 256 1.29 -2.62 13.93
N ARG A 257 2.54 -2.93 14.31
CA ARG A 257 3.00 -2.85 15.72
C ARG A 257 2.92 -1.43 16.29
N VAL A 258 3.23 -0.41 15.50
CA VAL A 258 3.09 0.99 15.92
C VAL A 258 1.62 1.31 16.17
N LEU A 259 0.71 0.94 15.25
CA LEU A 259 -0.72 1.16 15.44
C LEU A 259 -1.26 0.41 16.66
N ASP A 260 -0.89 -0.86 16.85
CA ASP A 260 -1.28 -1.63 18.03
C ASP A 260 -0.86 -0.93 19.34
N SER A 261 0.37 -0.41 19.39
CA SER A 261 0.88 0.34 20.55
C SER A 261 0.07 1.62 20.82
N VAL A 262 -0.23 2.38 19.75
CA VAL A 262 -1.00 3.63 19.86
C VAL A 262 -2.45 3.37 20.26
N ILE A 263 -3.08 2.33 19.71
CA ILE A 263 -4.44 1.91 20.05
C ILE A 263 -4.49 1.49 21.52
N ASN A 264 -3.62 0.60 21.97
CA ASN A 264 -3.59 0.14 23.37
C ASN A 264 -3.43 1.31 24.35
N LYS A 265 -2.52 2.25 24.06
CA LYS A 265 -2.35 3.44 24.90
C LYS A 265 -3.63 4.29 24.97
N LYS A 266 -4.32 4.48 23.85
CA LYS A 266 -5.57 5.25 23.79
C LYS A 266 -6.74 4.55 24.48
N GLU A 267 -6.78 3.22 24.48
CA GLU A 267 -7.76 2.41 25.20
C GLU A 267 -7.53 2.42 26.73
N ASP A 268 -6.26 2.43 27.17
CA ASP A 268 -5.88 2.48 28.59
C ASP A 268 -6.09 3.89 29.23
N GLU A 269 -6.28 4.93 28.41
CA GLU A 269 -6.55 6.30 28.85
C GLU A 269 -8.00 6.47 29.34
N TRP A 270 -8.19 6.48 30.66
CA TRP A 270 -9.47 6.84 31.27
C TRP A 270 -9.66 8.36 31.35
N THR A 271 -10.90 8.83 31.25
CA THR A 271 -11.22 10.26 31.37
C THR A 271 -12.42 10.45 32.26
N ILE A 272 -12.31 11.34 33.24
CA ILE A 272 -13.42 11.73 34.11
C ILE A 272 -14.19 12.86 33.43
N ILE A 273 -15.48 12.63 33.17
CA ILE A 273 -16.42 13.67 32.80
C ILE A 273 -16.96 14.29 34.08
N TRP A 274 -16.70 15.59 34.29
CA TRP A 274 -17.32 16.37 35.36
C TRP A 274 -18.30 17.39 34.78
N TRP A 275 -19.44 17.55 35.45
CA TRP A 275 -20.44 18.56 35.15
C TRP A 275 -20.33 19.69 36.18
N TRP A 276 -20.38 20.95 35.75
CA TRP A 276 -20.70 22.06 36.64
C TRP A 276 -22.13 22.53 36.33
N GLY A 277 -22.96 22.65 37.37
CA GLY A 277 -24.24 23.35 37.29
C GLY A 277 -24.11 24.71 37.97
N GLU A 278 -24.60 25.76 37.34
CA GLU A 278 -24.83 27.01 38.05
C GLU A 278 -26.00 26.82 39.04
N LYS A 279 -25.92 27.44 40.22
CA LYS A 279 -27.05 27.44 41.15
C LYS A 279 -28.27 28.01 40.41
N PRO A 280 -29.39 27.29 40.37
CA PRO A 280 -30.62 27.80 39.78
C PRO A 280 -30.98 29.17 40.37
N SER A 281 -31.49 30.09 39.55
CA SER A 281 -31.85 31.45 39.98
C SER A 281 -32.84 31.49 41.16
N TRP A 282 -33.62 30.43 41.38
CA TRP A 282 -34.55 30.28 42.51
C TRP A 282 -33.88 29.90 43.85
N LEU A 283 -32.57 29.65 43.87
CA LEU A 283 -31.75 29.46 45.09
C LEU A 283 -30.94 30.71 45.48
N GLN A 284 -31.07 31.81 44.73
CA GLN A 284 -30.57 33.11 45.16
C GLN A 284 -31.51 33.65 46.23
N ALA A 285 -31.00 33.90 47.44
CA ALA A 285 -31.78 34.44 48.54
C ALA A 285 -32.52 35.70 48.07
N SER A 286 -33.85 35.75 48.25
CA SER A 286 -34.65 36.92 47.93
C SER A 286 -34.04 38.17 48.58
N PRO A 287 -33.95 39.30 47.87
CA PRO A 287 -33.63 40.56 48.52
C PRO A 287 -34.69 40.79 49.61
N LYS A 288 -34.23 41.05 50.84
CA LYS A 288 -35.11 41.43 51.96
C LYS A 288 -36.04 42.53 51.46
N SER A 289 -37.34 42.28 51.52
CA SER A 289 -38.37 43.31 51.38
C SER A 289 -38.06 44.44 52.38
N GLU A 290 -37.75 45.63 51.87
CA GLU A 290 -37.78 46.86 52.67
C GLU A 290 -39.21 47.06 53.20
N PRO A 291 -39.42 47.46 54.46
CA PRO A 291 -40.75 47.75 54.96
C PRO A 291 -41.29 49.03 54.33
N GLU A 292 -42.49 48.95 53.74
CA GLU A 292 -43.26 50.08 53.22
C GLU A 292 -43.49 51.15 54.31
N GLU A 293 -43.28 52.40 53.91
CA GLU A 293 -43.46 53.63 54.70
C GLU A 293 -44.93 53.87 55.10
N LEU A 294 -45.16 54.34 56.32
CA LEU A 294 -46.41 55.00 56.71
C LEU A 294 -46.21 56.52 56.68
N GLN A 295 -46.68 57.15 55.59
CA GLN A 295 -46.97 58.58 55.57
C GLN A 295 -48.21 58.86 56.41
N VAL A 296 -48.09 59.73 57.41
CA VAL A 296 -49.22 60.25 58.20
C VAL A 296 -49.42 61.72 57.87
N GLN A 297 -50.56 62.04 57.24
CA GLN A 297 -51.19 63.35 57.15
C GLN A 297 -52.71 63.06 57.21
N GLU A 298 -53.60 63.74 57.92
CA GLU A 298 -53.58 64.91 58.80
C GLU A 298 -55.02 64.97 59.38
N GLN A 299 -55.26 65.46 60.60
CA GLN A 299 -56.50 66.23 60.87
C GLN A 299 -56.46 67.01 62.18
N LEU A 300 -56.66 68.31 62.03
CA LEU A 300 -57.12 69.28 63.02
C LEU A 300 -58.46 68.85 63.64
N VAL A 301 -58.64 69.09 64.94
CA VAL A 301 -59.95 69.25 65.59
C VAL A 301 -59.89 70.49 66.49
N ASP A 302 -60.83 71.40 66.27
CA ASP A 302 -61.13 72.59 67.06
C ASP A 302 -61.46 72.26 68.53
N GLN A 303 -60.98 73.12 69.45
CA GLN A 303 -61.82 73.85 70.41
C GLN A 303 -61.11 75.06 71.00
#